data_AF-A0A6G9SCB5-F1
#
_entry.id   AF-A0A6G9SCB5-F1
#
_cell.length_a   1.000
_cell.length_b   1.000
_cell.length_c   1.000
_cell.angle_alpha   90.00
_cell.angle_beta   90.00
_cell.angle_gamma   90.00
#
_symmetry.space_group_name_H-M   'P 1'
#
loop_
_entity.id
_entity.type
_entity.pdbx_description
1 polymer ?
#
loop_
_entity_poly.entity_id
_entity_poly.type
_entity_poly.pdbx_seq_one_letter_code
_entity_poly.pdbx_strand_id
1 'polypeptide(L)' 'MKKDPTLFSKRDLQEKYQKADTTIYRWIKACGLSTAKVYYTEEEVTTTLDTARTLFSSGYTVKEVREYFNLPTET' A
#
# COMPACT_ATOMS: atom_id res chain seq x y z
N MET A 1 4.80 8.00 -24.20
CA MET A 1 4.94 8.31 -22.75
C MET A 1 5.90 7.30 -22.18
N LYS A 2 7.11 7.72 -21.78
CA LYS A 2 8.04 6.83 -21.08
C LYS A 2 7.54 6.71 -19.65
N LYS A 3 7.25 5.49 -19.20
CA LYS A 3 6.91 5.20 -17.81
C LYS A 3 8.21 5.43 -17.03
N ASP A 4 8.27 6.44 -16.17
CA ASP A 4 9.39 6.56 -15.24
C ASP A 4 9.47 5.23 -14.46
N PRO A 5 10.61 4.52 -14.49
CA PRO A 5 10.71 3.18 -13.89
C PRO A 5 10.52 3.20 -12.37
N THR A 6 10.42 4.37 -11.78
CA THR A 6 10.29 4.64 -10.35
C THR A 6 8.85 4.94 -9.92
N LEU A 7 7.87 4.91 -10.83
CA LEU A 7 6.47 5.17 -10.54
C LEU A 7 5.57 3.95 -10.79
N PHE A 8 4.82 3.57 -9.76
CA PHE A 8 3.91 2.43 -9.77
C PHE A 8 2.46 2.93 -9.76
N SER A 9 1.67 2.57 -10.77
CA SER A 9 0.22 2.72 -10.69
C SER A 9 -0.40 1.66 -9.79
N LYS A 10 -1.65 1.84 -9.39
CA LYS A 10 -2.39 0.80 -8.63
C LYS A 10 -2.42 -0.54 -9.36
N ARG A 11 -2.51 -0.53 -10.69
CA ARG A 11 -2.44 -1.74 -11.53
C ARG A 11 -1.07 -2.40 -11.45
N ASP A 12 0.01 -1.62 -11.47
CA ASP A 12 1.36 -2.17 -11.31
C ASP A 12 1.54 -2.82 -9.93
N LEU A 13 0.94 -2.24 -8.88
CA LEU A 13 0.93 -2.85 -7.54
C LEU A 13 0.11 -4.15 -7.51
N GLN A 14 -1.05 -4.22 -8.18
CA GLN A 14 -1.82 -5.46 -8.29
C GLN A 14 -1.00 -6.57 -8.96
N GLU A 15 -0.31 -6.26 -10.05
CA GLU A 15 0.54 -7.19 -10.78
C GLU A 15 1.75 -7.60 -9.91
N LYS A 16 2.43 -6.64 -9.27
CA LYS A 16 3.60 -6.87 -8.39
C LYS A 16 3.28 -7.78 -7.21
N TYR A 17 2.14 -7.57 -6.55
CA TYR A 17 1.76 -8.31 -5.34
C TYR A 17 0.82 -9.48 -5.60
N GLN A 18 0.35 -9.64 -6.84
CA GLN A 18 -0.67 -10.61 -7.23
C GLN A 18 -1.90 -10.54 -6.32
N LYS A 19 -2.38 -9.31 -6.06
CA LYS A 19 -3.55 -9.06 -5.22
C LYS A 19 -4.62 -8.29 -5.97
N ALA A 20 -5.87 -8.56 -5.59
CA ALA A 20 -7.02 -7.83 -6.11
C ALA A 20 -6.94 -6.33 -5.77
N ASP A 21 -7.58 -5.52 -6.62
CA ASP A 21 -7.64 -4.06 -6.48
C ASP A 21 -8.09 -3.60 -5.09
N THR A 22 -9.10 -4.27 -4.54
CA THR A 22 -9.69 -3.97 -3.23
C THR A 22 -8.70 -4.24 -2.10
N THR A 23 -7.88 -5.28 -2.22
CA THR A 23 -6.81 -5.60 -1.25
C THR A 23 -5.69 -4.56 -1.33
N ILE A 24 -5.26 -4.18 -2.53
CA ILE A 24 -4.25 -3.13 -2.72
C ILE A 24 -4.75 -1.80 -2.16
N TYR A 25 -6.00 -1.43 -2.45
CA TYR A 25 -6.64 -0.24 -1.89
C TYR A 25 -6.62 -0.24 -0.36
N ARG A 26 -6.97 -1.38 0.25
CA ARG A 26 -6.97 -1.56 1.70
C ARG A 26 -5.57 -1.41 2.29
N TRP A 27 -4.55 -1.95 1.63
CA TRP A 27 -3.15 -1.80 2.07
C TRP A 27 -2.68 -0.35 2.00
N ILE A 28 -2.89 0.31 0.86
CA ILE A 28 -2.57 1.74 0.65
C ILE A 28 -3.21 2.60 1.75
N LYS A 29 -4.51 2.40 2.02
CA LYS A 29 -5.22 3.14 3.07
C LYS A 29 -4.67 2.83 4.47
N ALA A 30 -4.38 1.55 4.76
CA ALA A 30 -3.94 1.12 6.07
C ALA A 30 -2.53 1.62 6.44
N CYS A 31 -1.67 1.83 5.45
CA CYS A 31 -0.33 2.37 5.67
C CYS A 31 -0.23 3.90 5.48
N GLY A 32 -1.36 4.57 5.27
CA GLY A 32 -1.43 6.05 5.25
C GLY A 32 -1.08 6.68 3.91
N LEU A 33 -0.89 5.88 2.86
CA LEU A 33 -0.74 6.40 1.52
C LEU A 33 -2.09 6.91 1.00
N SER A 34 -2.05 8.01 0.26
CA SER A 34 -3.28 8.60 -0.29
C SER A 34 -3.80 7.76 -1.46
N THR A 35 -5.02 7.24 -1.30
CA THR A 35 -5.71 6.49 -2.36
C THR A 35 -6.14 7.35 -3.55
N ALA A 36 -6.08 8.68 -3.42
CA ALA A 36 -6.32 9.62 -4.51
C ALA A 36 -5.11 9.75 -5.45
N LYS A 37 -3.93 9.23 -5.07
CA LYS A 37 -2.75 9.22 -5.93
C LYS A 37 -2.92 8.23 -7.08
N VAL A 38 -2.55 8.67 -8.29
CA VAL A 38 -2.53 7.83 -9.50
C VAL A 38 -1.28 6.95 -9.53
N TYR A 39 -0.15 7.48 -9.06
CA TYR A 39 1.16 6.81 -9.04
C TYR A 39 1.81 6.93 -7.66
N TYR A 40 2.56 5.90 -7.29
CA TYR A 40 3.34 5.80 -6.06
C TYR A 40 4.81 5.67 -6.40
N THR A 41 5.70 6.28 -5.63
CA THR A 41 7.14 6.15 -5.87
C THR A 41 7.65 4.78 -5.43
N GLU A 42 8.77 4.34 -6.01
CA GLU A 42 9.46 3.13 -5.56
C GLU A 42 9.76 3.16 -4.06
N GLU A 43 10.15 4.31 -3.52
CA GLU A 43 10.40 4.51 -2.10
C GLU A 43 9.13 4.31 -1.26
N GLU A 44 7.99 4.90 -1.65
CA GLU A 44 6.70 4.66 -0.97
C GLU A 44 6.32 3.18 -0.98
N VAL A 45 6.53 2.52 -2.11
CA VAL A 45 6.21 1.10 -2.27
C VAL A 45 7.09 0.22 -1.40
N THR A 46 8.42 0.44 -1.41
CA THR A 46 9.39 -0.42 -0.72
C THR A 46 9.45 -0.17 0.79
N THR A 47 9.28 1.08 1.23
CA THR A 47 9.35 1.42 2.67
C THR A 47 8.00 1.22 3.36
N THR A 48 6.90 1.58 2.69
CA THR A 48 5.59 1.69 3.31
C THR A 48 4.69 0.52 2.92
N LEU A 49 4.56 0.24 1.62
CA LEU A 49 3.64 -0.78 1.14
C LEU A 49 4.14 -2.22 1.39
N ASP A 50 5.45 -2.48 1.22
CA ASP A 50 6.07 -3.77 1.54
C ASP A 50 6.02 -4.08 3.04
N THR A 51 6.17 -3.05 3.89
CA THR A 51 5.97 -3.19 5.35
C THR A 51 4.52 -3.57 5.67
N ALA A 52 3.55 -2.87 5.08
CA ALA A 52 2.14 -3.18 5.26
C ALA A 52 1.80 -4.61 4.80
N ARG A 53 2.31 -5.02 3.63
CA ARG A 53 2.18 -6.39 3.12
C ARG A 53 2.70 -7.41 4.13
N THR A 54 3.87 -7.17 4.72
CA THR A 54 4.50 -8.07 5.68
C THR A 54 3.61 -8.23 6.92
N LEU A 55 3.12 -7.12 7.48
CA LEU A 55 2.19 -7.13 8.61
C LEU A 55 0.91 -7.90 8.29
N PHE A 56 0.27 -7.65 7.15
CA PHE A 56 -0.92 -8.39 6.73
C PHE A 56 -0.65 -9.88 6.51
N SER A 57 0.53 -10.24 6.01
CA SER A 57 0.93 -11.65 5.82
C SER A 57 1.18 -12.35 7.15
N SER A 58 1.60 -11.60 8.19
CA SER A 58 1.74 -12.07 9.57
C SER A 58 0.41 -12.13 10.34
N GLY A 59 -0.72 -11.84 9.70
CA GLY A 59 -2.05 -11.93 10.30
C GLY A 59 -2.56 -10.65 10.97
N TYR A 60 -1.83 -9.52 10.85
CA TYR A 60 -2.26 -8.26 11.43
C TYR A 60 -3.54 -7.76 10.76
N THR A 61 -4.44 -7.22 11.57
CA THR A 61 -5.66 -6.55 11.13
C THR A 61 -5.35 -5.15 10.59
N VAL A 62 -6.31 -4.53 9.89
CA VAL A 62 -6.14 -3.13 9.42
C VAL A 62 -5.91 -2.16 10.57
N LYS A 63 -6.56 -2.41 11.71
CA LYS A 63 -6.43 -1.56 12.89
C LYS A 63 -4.98 -1.59 13.39
N GLU A 64 -4.42 -2.77 13.56
CA GLU A 64 -3.04 -2.95 14.03
C GLU A 64 -2.02 -2.43 13.02
N VAL A 65 -2.26 -2.60 11.71
CA VAL A 65 -1.40 -2.00 10.67
C VAL A 65 -1.44 -0.47 10.76
N ARG A 66 -2.62 0.14 10.92
CA ARG A 66 -2.72 1.60 11.07
C ARG A 66 -2.03 2.10 12.33
N GLU A 67 -2.19 1.38 13.44
CA GLU A 67 -1.49 1.66 14.69
C GLU A 67 0.03 1.57 14.52
N TYR A 68 0.55 0.57 13.79
CA TYR A 68 1.97 0.46 13.46
C TYR A 68 2.49 1.70 12.72
N PHE A 69 1.69 2.28 11.83
CA PHE A 69 2.02 3.51 11.10
C PHE A 69 1.65 4.80 11.87
N ASN A 70 1.23 4.72 13.14
CA ASN A 70 0.77 5.85 13.96
C ASN A 70 -0.40 6.64 13.31
N LEU A 71 -1.28 5.95 12.59
CA LEU A 71 -2.43 6.54 11.92
C LEU A 71 -3.70 6.41 12.78
N PRO A 72 -4.62 7.39 12.70
CA PRO A 72 -5.89 7.29 13.41
C PRO A 72 -6.67 6.07 12.94
N THR A 73 -7.25 5.32 13.87
CA THR A 73 -8.18 4.23 13.55
C THR A 73 -9.51 4.86 13.15
N GLU A 74 -9.96 4.63 11.91
CA GLU A 74 -11.30 5.03 11.52
C GLU A 74 -12.28 4.08 12.24
N THR A 75 -13.04 4.63 13.20
CA THR A 75 -14.15 4.00 13.92
C THR A 75 -15.32 3.68 13.01
#